data_AF-A0A510UTY8-F1
#
_entry.id   AF-A0A510UTY8-F1
#
_cell.length_a   1.000
_cell.length_b   1.000
_cell.length_c   1.000
_cell.angle_alpha   90.00
_cell.angle_beta   90.00
_cell.angle_gamma   90.00
#
_symmetry.space_group_name_H-M   'P 1'
#
loop_
_entity.id
_entity.type
_entity.pdbx_description
1 polymer ?
#
loop_
_entity_poly.entity_id
_entity_poly.type
_entity_poly.pdbx_seq_one_letter_code
_entity_poly.pdbx_strand_id
1 'polypeptide(L)'
;MANYSLQDIKDLREKTGAGMLDVKKALEEAEGDADKALEIIRVKGLKGVGKREGRSASDGLVAAHVGPTADGEGQTGVLVEVNSETDFVAKNQSFISLAERVLAAAVATGARDADALTSAEYEGTTVQGFVDETAATLGERIVVRRVARVAGEHVEVYLHKVNKDLPPQVGVLVATDAAGAAVARDIATHIAAYSPQYVTRDEVPAETVENERKIAEETARNEGKPEGALAKIVEGRLNGFFKEAVLLDQPFAKDPKKSVGQVLAEVGGSLSAFVRFRVGA
;
A
#
# COMPACT_ATOMS: atom_id res chain seq x y z
N MET A 1 10.78 25.33 42.75
CA MET A 1 11.23 24.01 42.24
C MET A 1 10.06 23.42 41.49
N ALA A 2 10.29 22.66 40.42
CA ALA A 2 9.17 21.96 39.77
C ALA A 2 8.54 20.99 40.77
N ASN A 3 7.20 20.99 40.87
CA ASN A 3 6.43 20.13 41.79
C ASN A 3 6.27 18.68 41.28
N TYR A 4 7.10 18.28 40.31
CA TYR A 4 7.07 16.97 39.69
C TYR A 4 8.52 16.52 39.39
N SER A 5 8.75 15.23 39.42
CA SER A 5 10.06 14.60 39.19
C SER A 5 10.21 14.10 37.76
N LEU A 6 11.44 13.75 37.37
CA LEU A 6 11.69 13.05 36.10
C LEU A 6 10.99 11.69 36.03
N GLN A 7 10.74 11.04 37.17
CA GLN A 7 10.01 9.79 37.22
C GLN A 7 8.53 10.02 36.90
N ASP A 8 7.93 11.09 37.43
CA ASP A 8 6.52 11.42 37.16
C ASP A 8 6.28 11.72 35.67
N ILE A 9 7.24 12.37 35.00
CA ILE A 9 7.20 12.58 33.55
C ILE A 9 7.28 11.25 32.80
N LYS A 10 8.14 10.31 33.23
CA LYS A 10 8.26 8.99 32.59
C LYS A 10 6.99 8.16 32.78
N ASP A 11 6.47 8.10 34.00
CA ASP A 11 5.29 7.33 34.35
C ASP A 11 4.05 7.85 33.61
N LEU A 12 3.87 9.17 33.56
CA LEU A 12 2.75 9.77 32.83
C LEU A 12 2.92 9.61 31.31
N ARG A 13 4.15 9.64 30.78
CA ARG A 13 4.43 9.31 29.38
C ARG A 13 4.08 7.87 29.04
N GLU A 14 4.48 6.92 29.87
CA GLU A 14 4.15 5.50 29.67
C GLU A 14 2.65 5.25 29.70
N LYS A 15 1.93 5.93 30.61
CA LYS A 15 0.46 5.83 30.71
C LYS A 15 -0.30 6.48 29.55
N THR A 16 0.27 7.49 28.90
CA THR A 16 -0.45 8.32 27.91
C THR A 16 0.02 8.17 26.47
N GLY A 17 1.25 7.71 26.25
CA GLY A 17 1.90 7.73 24.95
C GLY A 17 2.22 9.14 24.43
N ALA A 18 2.06 10.19 25.24
CA ALA A 18 2.34 11.56 24.80
C ALA A 18 3.86 11.86 24.71
N GLY A 19 4.25 12.85 23.91
CA GLY A 19 5.65 13.26 23.78
C GLY A 19 6.22 13.77 25.10
N MET A 20 7.50 13.52 25.39
CA MET A 20 8.15 13.89 26.66
C MET A 20 7.97 15.38 27.02
N LEU A 21 8.04 16.27 26.02
CA LEU A 21 7.81 17.70 26.20
C LEU A 21 6.34 18.05 26.47
N ASP A 22 5.40 17.32 25.88
CA ASP A 22 3.98 17.55 26.07
C ASP A 22 3.53 17.07 27.45
N VAL A 23 4.07 15.93 27.91
CA VAL A 23 3.87 15.44 29.29
C VAL A 23 4.45 16.41 30.31
N LYS A 24 5.66 16.93 30.06
CA LYS A 24 6.26 17.94 30.92
C LYS A 24 5.42 19.22 31.00
N LYS A 25 4.94 19.74 29.86
CA LYS A 25 4.07 20.92 29.82
C LYS A 25 2.73 20.69 30.53
N ALA A 26 2.14 19.51 30.36
CA ALA A 26 0.91 19.15 31.05
C ALA A 26 1.10 19.09 32.57
N LEU A 27 2.23 18.56 33.05
CA LEU A 27 2.59 18.57 34.47
C LEU A 27 2.89 19.99 34.99
N GLU A 28 3.46 20.87 34.17
CA GLU A 28 3.64 22.29 34.52
C GLU A 28 2.30 23.01 34.68
N GLU A 29 1.39 22.83 33.73
CA GLU A 29 0.04 23.44 33.74
C GLU A 29 -0.87 22.84 34.83
N ALA A 30 -0.66 21.58 35.17
CA ALA A 30 -1.32 20.90 36.29
C ALA A 30 -0.65 21.16 37.65
N GLU A 31 0.39 21.99 37.71
CA GLU A 31 1.16 22.28 38.93
C GLU A 31 1.73 21.03 39.64
N GLY A 32 2.00 19.97 38.87
CA GLY A 32 2.49 18.67 39.34
C GLY A 32 1.40 17.62 39.62
N ASP A 33 0.12 17.96 39.46
CA ASP A 33 -1.00 17.03 39.64
C ASP A 33 -1.11 16.06 38.44
N ALA A 34 -0.84 14.78 38.67
CA ALA A 34 -0.81 13.77 37.61
C ALA A 34 -2.18 13.51 36.97
N ASP A 35 -3.27 13.59 37.75
CA ASP A 35 -4.62 13.31 37.24
C ASP A 35 -5.12 14.49 36.40
N LYS A 36 -4.87 15.72 36.84
CA LYS A 36 -5.13 16.91 36.02
C LYS A 36 -4.25 16.97 34.78
N ALA A 37 -2.97 16.58 34.86
CA ALA A 37 -2.09 16.51 33.70
C ALA A 37 -2.60 15.48 32.68
N LEU A 38 -3.14 14.35 33.15
CA LEU A 38 -3.79 13.35 32.31
C LEU A 38 -5.04 13.92 31.62
N GLU A 39 -5.88 14.67 32.34
CA GLU A 39 -7.04 15.36 31.76
C GLU A 39 -6.61 16.40 30.72
N ILE A 40 -5.59 17.21 30.99
CA ILE A 40 -5.04 18.20 30.05
C ILE A 40 -4.53 17.52 28.77
N ILE A 41 -3.82 16.41 28.91
CA ILE A 41 -3.31 15.62 27.77
C ILE A 41 -4.48 15.08 26.92
N ARG A 42 -5.57 14.64 27.56
CA ARG A 42 -6.78 14.15 26.89
C ARG A 42 -7.56 15.26 26.21
N VAL A 43 -7.80 16.38 26.91
CA VAL A 43 -8.60 17.52 26.43
C VAL A 43 -7.92 18.24 25.26
N LYS A 44 -6.59 18.44 25.33
CA LYS A 44 -5.85 19.11 24.26
C LYS A 44 -5.63 18.24 23.02
N GLY A 45 -6.15 17.00 23.00
CA GLY A 45 -5.86 16.04 21.94
C GLY A 45 -4.36 15.78 21.79
N LEU A 46 -3.58 15.97 22.87
CA LEU A 46 -2.12 15.77 22.90
C LEU A 46 -1.72 14.29 23.00
N LYS A 47 -2.69 13.37 22.84
CA LYS A 47 -2.37 12.07 22.20
C LYS A 47 -1.61 12.43 20.92
N GLY A 48 -0.34 12.08 20.81
CA GLY A 48 0.62 12.76 19.93
C GLY A 48 0.33 12.76 18.41
N VAL A 49 -0.87 12.38 17.97
CA VAL A 49 -1.34 12.24 16.59
C VAL A 49 -1.70 13.59 15.96
N GLY A 50 -2.36 14.51 16.68
CA GLY A 50 -2.94 15.73 16.08
C GLY A 50 -1.94 16.75 15.51
N LYS A 51 -0.65 16.69 15.90
CA LYS A 51 0.43 17.54 15.33
C LYS A 51 1.22 16.86 14.20
N ARG A 52 0.82 15.65 13.78
CA ARG A 52 1.58 14.85 12.80
C ARG A 52 0.95 14.81 11.41
N GLU A 53 -0.24 15.36 11.21
CA GLU A 53 -0.94 15.38 9.91
C GLU A 53 -0.16 16.11 8.78
N GLY A 54 0.78 17.00 9.12
CA GLY A 54 1.68 17.64 8.16
C GLY A 54 2.97 16.86 7.85
N ARG A 55 3.24 15.74 8.53
CA ARG A 55 4.47 14.96 8.35
C ARG A 55 4.30 13.89 7.28
N SER A 56 5.27 13.77 6.38
CA SER A 56 5.26 12.73 5.35
C SER A 56 5.43 11.35 5.98
N ALA A 57 4.53 10.42 5.66
CA ALA A 57 4.65 9.01 6.01
C ALA A 57 4.87 8.21 4.72
N SER A 58 6.13 8.07 4.31
CA SER A 58 6.54 7.44 3.05
C SER A 58 7.24 6.10 3.24
N ASP A 59 7.48 5.67 4.48
CA ASP A 59 7.96 4.33 4.80
C ASP A 59 6.80 3.45 5.29
N GLY A 60 7.07 2.21 5.70
CA GLY A 60 6.07 1.28 6.23
C GLY A 60 6.13 -0.08 5.55
N LEU A 61 4.97 -0.73 5.45
CA LEU A 61 4.89 -2.09 4.93
C LEU A 61 3.60 -2.38 4.17
N VAL A 62 3.64 -3.44 3.37
CA VAL A 62 2.48 -4.05 2.74
C VAL A 62 2.21 -5.41 3.40
N ALA A 63 0.97 -5.65 3.77
CA ALA A 63 0.51 -6.93 4.30
C ALA A 63 -0.61 -7.49 3.41
N ALA A 64 -0.67 -8.81 3.30
CA ALA A 64 -1.58 -9.49 2.39
C ALA A 64 -2.22 -10.72 3.03
N HIS A 65 -3.47 -11.00 2.66
CA HIS A 65 -4.19 -12.20 3.01
C HIS A 65 -4.85 -12.78 1.77
N VAL A 66 -4.85 -14.11 1.64
CA VAL A 66 -5.65 -14.84 0.64
C VAL A 66 -6.47 -15.87 1.40
N GLY A 67 -7.77 -15.88 1.14
CA GLY A 67 -8.71 -16.81 1.75
C GLY A 67 -9.84 -17.16 0.79
N PRO A 68 -10.74 -18.08 1.16
CA PRO A 68 -11.90 -18.42 0.33
C PRO A 68 -12.84 -17.21 0.17
N THR A 69 -13.55 -17.15 -0.95
CA THR A 69 -14.71 -16.26 -1.11
C THR A 69 -15.85 -16.67 -0.16
N ALA A 70 -16.79 -15.76 0.09
CA ALA A 70 -17.92 -16.03 1.00
C ALA A 70 -18.86 -17.16 0.50
N ASP A 71 -18.93 -17.36 -0.81
CA ASP A 71 -19.66 -18.46 -1.46
C ASP A 71 -18.84 -19.77 -1.56
N GLY A 72 -17.54 -19.72 -1.27
CA GLY A 72 -16.65 -20.88 -1.34
C GLY A 72 -16.26 -21.33 -2.75
N GLU A 73 -16.65 -20.58 -3.79
CA GLU A 73 -16.41 -20.95 -5.21
C GLU A 73 -15.07 -20.42 -5.75
N GLY A 74 -14.32 -19.65 -4.96
CA GLY A 74 -13.01 -19.15 -5.34
C GLY A 74 -12.22 -18.58 -4.16
N GLN A 75 -11.28 -17.71 -4.47
CA GLN A 75 -10.40 -17.07 -3.51
C GLN A 75 -10.54 -15.54 -3.59
N THR A 76 -10.42 -14.89 -2.43
CA THR A 76 -10.29 -13.44 -2.30
C THR A 76 -8.91 -13.11 -1.74
N GLY A 77 -8.18 -12.26 -2.44
CA GLY A 77 -6.98 -11.62 -1.94
C GLY A 77 -7.29 -10.23 -1.38
N VAL A 78 -6.67 -9.88 -0.26
CA VAL A 78 -6.73 -8.56 0.37
C VAL A 78 -5.31 -8.06 0.56
N LEU A 79 -5.04 -6.84 0.13
CA LEU A 79 -3.76 -6.15 0.27
C LEU A 79 -3.96 -4.84 1.02
N VAL A 80 -3.15 -4.59 2.05
CA VAL A 80 -3.15 -3.32 2.79
C VAL A 80 -1.76 -2.70 2.77
N GLU A 81 -1.70 -1.37 2.64
CA GLU A 81 -0.48 -0.59 2.87
C GLU A 81 -0.66 0.24 4.14
N VAL A 82 0.26 0.09 5.08
CA VAL A 82 0.33 0.89 6.30
C VAL A 82 1.66 1.62 6.30
N ASN A 83 1.60 2.95 6.37
CA ASN A 83 2.79 3.80 6.33
C ASN A 83 3.22 4.28 7.72
N SER A 84 4.54 4.51 7.86
CA SER A 84 5.20 5.21 8.97
C SER A 84 6.04 6.37 8.44
N GLU A 85 6.57 7.20 9.34
CA GLU A 85 7.50 8.27 8.95
C GLU A 85 8.89 7.70 8.63
N THR A 86 9.33 6.68 9.38
CA THR A 86 10.68 6.10 9.25
C THR A 86 10.70 4.58 9.09
N ASP A 87 11.82 4.09 8.57
CA ASP A 87 12.15 2.66 8.46
C ASP A 87 12.40 1.99 9.82
N PHE A 88 12.80 2.76 10.84
CA PHE A 88 12.97 2.29 12.21
C PHE A 88 11.64 1.84 12.82
N VAL A 89 10.57 2.60 12.58
CA VAL A 89 9.22 2.19 12.98
C VAL A 89 8.68 1.08 12.08
N ALA A 90 8.94 1.12 10.77
CA ALA A 90 8.47 0.09 9.85
C ALA A 90 8.90 -1.34 10.27
N LYS A 91 10.12 -1.49 10.80
CA LYS A 91 10.64 -2.78 11.30
C LYS A 91 10.37 -3.06 12.78
N ASN A 92 9.66 -2.18 13.49
CA ASN A 92 9.28 -2.39 14.87
C ASN A 92 8.17 -3.44 14.99
N GLN A 93 8.28 -4.34 15.97
CA GLN A 93 7.30 -5.43 16.12
C GLN A 93 5.86 -4.93 16.38
N SER A 94 5.69 -3.84 17.13
CA SER A 94 4.36 -3.26 17.39
C SER A 94 3.73 -2.68 16.12
N PHE A 95 4.54 -2.12 15.22
CA PHE A 95 4.07 -1.63 13.92
C PHE A 95 3.67 -2.79 12.99
N ILE A 96 4.48 -3.87 12.97
CA ILE A 96 4.17 -5.07 12.19
C ILE A 96 2.86 -5.69 12.67
N SER A 97 2.69 -5.85 13.98
CA SER A 97 1.45 -6.37 14.58
C SER A 97 0.25 -5.45 14.34
N LEU A 98 0.45 -4.12 14.31
CA LEU A 98 -0.61 -3.20 13.88
C LEU A 98 -1.04 -3.48 12.44
N ALA A 99 -0.11 -3.62 11.50
CA ALA A 99 -0.44 -3.85 10.11
C ALA A 99 -1.15 -5.20 9.88
N GLU A 100 -0.76 -6.24 10.62
CA GLU A 100 -1.46 -7.53 10.65
C GLU A 100 -2.89 -7.38 11.18
N ARG A 101 -3.08 -6.57 12.23
CA ARG A 101 -4.40 -6.27 12.79
C ARG A 101 -5.28 -5.46 11.83
N VAL A 102 -4.71 -4.46 11.14
CA VAL A 102 -5.39 -3.70 10.08
C VAL A 102 -5.81 -4.63 8.94
N LEU A 103 -4.94 -5.56 8.52
CA LEU A 103 -5.26 -6.55 7.49
C LEU A 103 -6.42 -7.47 7.94
N ALA A 104 -6.40 -7.95 9.18
CA ALA A 104 -7.48 -8.77 9.72
C ALA A 104 -8.82 -8.00 9.75
N ALA A 105 -8.79 -6.74 10.20
CA ALA A 105 -9.95 -5.85 10.17
C ALA A 105 -10.45 -5.63 8.74
N ALA A 106 -9.55 -5.43 7.78
CA ALA A 106 -9.92 -5.34 6.37
C ALA A 106 -10.64 -6.62 5.94
N VAL A 107 -10.03 -7.79 6.10
CA VAL A 107 -10.63 -9.08 5.72
C VAL A 107 -12.04 -9.23 6.32
N ALA A 108 -12.19 -8.99 7.63
CA ALA A 108 -13.46 -9.16 8.35
C ALA A 108 -14.57 -8.19 7.92
N THR A 109 -14.23 -6.92 7.66
CA THR A 109 -15.20 -5.86 7.37
C THR A 109 -15.60 -5.77 5.91
N GLY A 110 -14.79 -6.33 5.00
CA GLY A 110 -15.03 -6.18 3.57
C GLY A 110 -14.68 -4.80 2.99
N ALA A 111 -14.07 -3.90 3.77
CA ALA A 111 -13.72 -2.54 3.34
C ALA A 111 -12.89 -2.53 2.03
N ARG A 112 -13.17 -1.56 1.15
CA ARG A 112 -12.59 -1.47 -0.21
C ARG A 112 -11.74 -0.22 -0.44
N ASP A 113 -11.71 0.68 0.52
CA ASP A 113 -10.91 1.90 0.51
C ASP A 113 -10.45 2.22 1.94
N ALA A 114 -9.52 3.17 2.06
CA ALA A 114 -8.91 3.53 3.32
C ALA A 114 -9.91 4.14 4.31
N ASP A 115 -10.84 4.96 3.84
CA ASP A 115 -11.80 5.68 4.68
C ASP A 115 -12.83 4.71 5.30
N ALA A 116 -13.34 3.80 4.49
CA ALA A 116 -14.21 2.72 4.95
C ALA A 116 -13.48 1.80 5.93
N LEU A 117 -12.19 1.51 5.69
CA LEU A 117 -11.40 0.65 6.57
C LEU A 117 -11.13 1.32 7.92
N THR A 118 -10.65 2.57 7.93
CA THR A 118 -10.32 3.30 9.16
C THR A 118 -11.55 3.57 10.03
N SER A 119 -12.71 3.76 9.40
CA SER A 119 -13.99 3.99 10.08
C SER A 119 -14.65 2.71 10.61
N ALA A 120 -14.21 1.53 10.17
CA ALA A 120 -14.85 0.27 10.56
C ALA A 120 -14.53 -0.12 12.01
N GLU A 121 -15.51 -0.68 12.70
CA GLU A 121 -15.36 -1.26 14.04
C GLU A 121 -14.75 -2.66 13.95
N TYR A 122 -13.71 -2.91 14.75
CA TYR A 122 -13.04 -4.20 14.85
C TYR A 122 -12.47 -4.38 16.26
N GLU A 123 -12.78 -5.51 16.91
CA GLU A 123 -12.37 -5.82 18.28
C GLU A 123 -12.77 -4.75 19.33
N GLY A 124 -13.93 -4.11 19.12
CA GLY A 124 -14.51 -3.17 20.08
C GLY A 124 -13.99 -1.72 20.01
N THR A 125 -13.26 -1.36 18.96
CA THR A 125 -12.89 0.02 18.62
C THR A 125 -12.79 0.19 17.11
N THR A 126 -12.71 1.43 16.62
CA THR A 126 -12.46 1.67 15.19
C THR A 126 -11.03 1.30 14.82
N VAL A 127 -10.81 0.94 13.56
CA VAL A 127 -9.45 0.74 13.01
C VAL A 127 -8.58 1.97 13.23
N GLN A 128 -9.12 3.16 13.01
CA GLN A 128 -8.42 4.41 13.31
C GLN A 128 -8.04 4.52 14.79
N GLY A 129 -8.93 4.10 15.70
CA GLY A 129 -8.70 4.16 17.14
C GLY A 129 -7.44 3.41 17.57
N PHE A 130 -7.28 2.16 17.12
CA PHE A 130 -6.07 1.40 17.48
C PHE A 130 -4.82 1.79 16.68
N VAL A 131 -4.98 2.38 15.48
CA VAL A 131 -3.88 3.00 14.73
C VAL A 131 -3.34 4.20 15.51
N ASP A 132 -4.23 5.05 16.03
CA ASP A 132 -3.87 6.24 16.81
C ASP A 132 -3.20 5.89 18.14
N GLU A 133 -3.68 4.83 18.81
CA GLU A 133 -3.04 4.30 20.02
C GLU A 133 -1.60 3.85 19.73
N THR A 134 -1.40 3.07 18.67
CA THR A 134 -0.07 2.58 18.29
C THR A 134 0.84 3.73 17.85
N ALA A 135 0.31 4.69 17.10
CA ALA A 135 1.02 5.90 16.68
C ALA A 135 1.47 6.74 17.88
N ALA A 136 0.62 6.89 18.90
CA ALA A 136 0.99 7.56 20.14
C ALA A 136 2.18 6.84 20.82
N THR A 137 2.08 5.52 21.00
CA THR A 137 3.14 4.69 21.60
C THR A 137 4.47 4.78 20.85
N LEU A 138 4.44 4.72 19.51
CA LEU A 138 5.65 4.71 18.68
C LEU A 138 6.23 6.10 18.42
N GLY A 139 5.47 7.16 18.66
CA GLY A 139 5.97 8.53 18.51
C GLY A 139 5.98 9.05 17.06
N GLU A 140 5.46 8.31 16.09
CA GLU A 140 5.40 8.66 14.66
C GLU A 140 3.98 8.74 14.13
N ARG A 141 3.79 9.42 12.99
CA ARG A 141 2.58 9.33 12.18
C ARG A 141 2.48 7.91 11.63
N ILE A 142 1.31 7.30 11.79
CA ILE A 142 0.97 6.04 11.13
C ILE A 142 -0.29 6.28 10.32
N VAL A 143 -0.32 5.74 9.10
CA VAL A 143 -1.44 5.93 8.18
C VAL A 143 -1.81 4.59 7.56
N VAL A 144 -3.08 4.22 7.64
CA VAL A 144 -3.64 3.18 6.76
C VAL A 144 -3.85 3.83 5.40
N ARG A 145 -2.96 3.56 4.45
CA ARG A 145 -2.87 4.33 3.21
C ARG A 145 -3.90 3.92 2.19
N ARG A 146 -4.07 2.61 2.03
CA ARG A 146 -4.97 2.00 1.06
C ARG A 146 -5.19 0.53 1.38
N VAL A 147 -6.33 0.05 0.94
CA VAL A 147 -6.68 -1.37 0.86
C VAL A 147 -7.14 -1.66 -0.56
N ALA A 148 -6.85 -2.85 -1.05
CA ALA A 148 -7.36 -3.34 -2.31
C ALA A 148 -7.68 -4.82 -2.22
N ARG A 149 -8.53 -5.28 -3.13
CA ARG A 149 -8.98 -6.66 -3.19
C ARG A 149 -9.01 -7.16 -4.62
N VAL A 150 -8.75 -8.44 -4.79
CA VAL A 150 -9.02 -9.17 -6.03
C VAL A 150 -9.75 -10.47 -5.69
N ALA A 151 -10.54 -10.97 -6.62
CA ALA A 151 -11.18 -12.27 -6.52
C ALA A 151 -10.99 -13.02 -7.83
N GLY A 152 -10.85 -14.34 -7.73
CA GLY A 152 -10.67 -15.25 -8.85
C GLY A 152 -10.83 -16.69 -8.37
N GLU A 153 -10.80 -17.65 -9.30
CA GLU A 153 -10.78 -19.07 -8.93
C GLU A 153 -9.51 -19.41 -8.14
N HIS A 154 -8.37 -18.84 -8.56
CA HIS A 154 -7.11 -18.82 -7.83
C HIS A 154 -6.63 -17.39 -7.62
N VAL A 155 -6.08 -17.09 -6.45
CA VAL A 155 -5.42 -15.82 -6.13
C VAL A 155 -4.03 -16.08 -5.59
N GLU A 156 -3.03 -15.59 -6.31
CA GLU A 156 -1.64 -15.67 -5.90
C GLU A 156 -1.19 -14.38 -5.21
N VAL A 157 -0.42 -14.52 -4.13
CA VAL A 157 0.18 -13.38 -3.39
C VAL A 157 1.70 -13.43 -3.45
N TYR A 158 2.34 -12.34 -3.84
CA TYR A 158 3.79 -12.15 -3.76
C TYR A 158 4.14 -10.92 -2.94
N LEU A 159 4.95 -11.10 -1.90
CA LEU A 159 5.46 -10.05 -1.03
C LEU A 159 6.97 -9.96 -1.20
N HIS A 160 7.48 -8.77 -1.48
CA HIS A 160 8.91 -8.52 -1.73
C HIS A 160 9.49 -7.51 -0.75
N LYS A 161 10.63 -7.88 -0.18
CA LYS A 161 11.44 -7.02 0.69
C LYS A 161 12.49 -6.32 -0.17
N VAL A 162 12.27 -5.03 -0.44
CA VAL A 162 13.25 -4.21 -1.20
C VAL A 162 14.55 -4.08 -0.40
N ASN A 163 14.43 -3.97 0.93
CA ASN A 163 15.53 -4.13 1.86
C ASN A 163 15.29 -5.35 2.75
N LYS A 164 16.29 -6.24 2.85
CA LYS A 164 16.22 -7.48 3.65
C LYS A 164 15.90 -7.25 5.13
N ASP A 165 16.30 -6.09 5.67
CA ASP A 165 16.15 -5.72 7.08
C ASP A 165 14.78 -5.08 7.38
N LEU A 166 13.97 -4.84 6.34
CA LEU A 166 12.63 -4.25 6.43
C LEU A 166 11.55 -5.31 6.19
N PRO A 167 10.31 -5.08 6.66
CA PRO A 167 9.16 -5.87 6.23
C PRO A 167 8.92 -5.72 4.71
N PRO A 168 8.01 -6.52 4.11
CA PRO A 168 7.67 -6.37 2.71
C PRO A 168 7.21 -4.96 2.38
N GLN A 169 7.83 -4.34 1.36
CA GLN A 169 7.52 -2.99 0.90
C GLN A 169 6.83 -2.99 -0.47
N VAL A 170 6.82 -4.14 -1.14
CA VAL A 170 6.06 -4.35 -2.37
C VAL A 170 5.19 -5.58 -2.16
N GLY A 171 3.91 -5.45 -2.47
CA GLY A 171 2.97 -6.55 -2.45
C GLY A 171 2.18 -6.62 -3.74
N VAL A 172 1.96 -7.84 -4.22
CA VAL A 172 1.22 -8.13 -5.45
C VAL A 172 0.19 -9.21 -5.16
N LEU A 173 -1.03 -8.99 -5.65
CA LEU A 173 -2.07 -10.01 -5.79
C LEU A 173 -2.34 -10.24 -7.27
N VAL A 174 -2.52 -11.49 -7.67
CA VAL A 174 -2.88 -11.87 -9.05
C VAL A 174 -4.04 -12.85 -8.99
N ALA A 175 -5.16 -12.52 -9.64
CA ALA A 175 -6.31 -13.39 -9.79
C ALA A 175 -6.28 -14.09 -11.16
N THR A 176 -6.37 -15.41 -11.14
CA THR A 176 -6.40 -16.27 -12.33
C THR A 176 -7.55 -17.28 -12.25
N ASP A 177 -7.80 -17.96 -13.36
CA ASP A 177 -8.49 -19.26 -13.33
C ASP A 177 -7.57 -20.37 -12.79
N ALA A 178 -8.10 -21.59 -12.66
CA ALA A 178 -7.33 -22.75 -12.20
C ALA A 178 -6.15 -23.11 -13.11
N ALA A 179 -6.27 -22.91 -14.43
CA ALA A 179 -5.19 -23.21 -15.37
C ALA A 179 -4.03 -22.20 -15.24
N GLY A 180 -4.36 -20.91 -15.11
CA GLY A 180 -3.41 -19.82 -14.92
C GLY A 180 -2.63 -19.90 -13.61
N ALA A 181 -3.16 -20.61 -12.60
CA ALA A 181 -2.50 -20.84 -11.32
C ALA A 181 -1.08 -21.43 -11.49
N ALA A 182 -0.84 -22.21 -12.54
CA ALA A 182 0.46 -22.82 -12.84
C ALA A 182 1.59 -21.80 -13.06
N VAL A 183 1.27 -20.56 -13.47
CA VAL A 183 2.25 -19.49 -13.75
C VAL A 183 2.03 -18.25 -12.88
N ALA A 184 0.98 -18.21 -12.07
CA ALA A 184 0.58 -17.04 -11.30
C ALA A 184 1.68 -16.49 -10.38
N ARG A 185 2.48 -17.37 -9.76
CA ARG A 185 3.64 -16.99 -8.92
C ARG A 185 4.65 -16.17 -9.69
N ASP A 186 4.99 -16.62 -10.89
CA ASP A 186 6.00 -15.96 -11.70
C ASP A 186 5.49 -14.65 -12.29
N ILE A 187 4.21 -14.60 -12.65
CA ILE A 187 3.53 -13.37 -13.07
C ILE A 187 3.49 -12.36 -11.90
N ALA A 188 3.20 -12.80 -10.68
CA ALA A 188 3.21 -11.91 -9.51
C ALA A 188 4.61 -11.33 -9.24
N THR A 189 5.67 -12.14 -9.40
CA THR A 189 7.05 -11.64 -9.32
C THR A 189 7.39 -10.68 -10.47
N HIS A 190 6.92 -10.94 -11.68
CA HIS A 190 7.08 -10.04 -12.83
C HIS A 190 6.42 -8.68 -12.57
N ILE A 191 5.16 -8.66 -12.12
CA ILE A 191 4.41 -7.44 -11.78
C ILE A 191 5.14 -6.62 -10.71
N ALA A 192 5.70 -7.27 -9.68
CA ALA A 192 6.45 -6.59 -8.64
C ALA A 192 7.63 -5.76 -9.21
N ALA A 193 8.32 -6.31 -10.21
CA ALA A 193 9.48 -5.69 -10.87
C ALA A 193 9.09 -4.68 -11.96
N TYR A 194 8.17 -5.02 -12.86
CA TYR A 194 7.87 -4.25 -14.08
C TYR A 194 6.72 -3.26 -13.93
N SER A 195 5.95 -3.33 -12.84
CA SER A 195 4.92 -2.34 -12.49
C SER A 195 3.91 -1.99 -13.60
N PRO A 196 3.31 -2.98 -14.30
CA PRO A 196 2.23 -2.70 -15.24
C PRO A 196 1.07 -1.97 -14.54
N GLN A 197 0.30 -1.23 -15.33
CA GLN A 197 -0.87 -0.48 -14.89
C GLN A 197 -2.19 -1.14 -15.27
N TYR A 198 -2.20 -1.91 -16.37
CA TYR A 198 -3.39 -2.53 -16.94
C TYR A 198 -3.14 -4.01 -17.23
N VAL A 199 -4.17 -4.86 -17.20
CA VAL A 199 -4.03 -6.25 -17.64
C VAL A 199 -3.99 -6.31 -19.16
N THR A 200 -4.98 -5.70 -19.81
CA THR A 200 -5.18 -5.70 -21.25
C THR A 200 -5.10 -4.30 -21.86
N ARG A 201 -4.95 -4.20 -23.19
CA ARG A 201 -4.97 -2.91 -23.89
C ARG A 201 -6.33 -2.21 -23.79
N ASP A 202 -7.42 -2.97 -23.69
CA ASP A 202 -8.79 -2.44 -23.66
C ASP A 202 -9.12 -1.75 -22.33
N GLU A 203 -8.33 -1.99 -21.28
CA GLU A 203 -8.42 -1.29 -20.01
C GLU A 203 -7.72 0.08 -20.02
N VAL A 204 -6.89 0.37 -21.03
CA VAL A 204 -6.21 1.67 -21.13
C VAL A 204 -7.23 2.74 -21.53
N PRO A 205 -7.39 3.83 -20.76
CA PRO A 205 -8.32 4.90 -21.12
C PRO A 205 -8.03 5.46 -22.52
N ALA A 206 -9.07 5.63 -23.33
CA ALA A 206 -8.94 6.14 -24.69
C ALA A 206 -8.24 7.51 -24.74
N GLU A 207 -8.48 8.36 -23.74
CA GLU A 207 -7.80 9.65 -23.60
C GLU A 207 -6.28 9.50 -23.39
N THR A 208 -5.84 8.49 -22.64
CA THR A 208 -4.42 8.18 -22.46
C THR A 208 -3.81 7.74 -23.77
N VAL A 209 -4.47 6.82 -24.49
CA VAL A 209 -3.99 6.32 -25.79
C VAL A 209 -3.86 7.48 -26.80
N GLU A 210 -4.84 8.37 -26.86
CA GLU A 210 -4.83 9.51 -27.77
C GLU A 210 -3.78 10.57 -27.38
N ASN A 211 -3.54 10.76 -26.08
CA ASN A 211 -2.46 11.63 -25.62
C ASN A 211 -1.07 11.06 -25.96
N GLU A 212 -0.84 9.77 -25.72
CA GLU A 212 0.41 9.09 -26.11
C GLU A 212 0.63 9.12 -27.63
N ARG A 213 -0.45 8.97 -28.41
CA ARG A 213 -0.40 9.12 -29.87
C ARG A 213 0.08 10.51 -30.29
N LYS A 214 -0.51 11.57 -29.72
CA LYS A 214 -0.13 12.96 -30.00
C LYS A 214 1.34 13.21 -29.64
N ILE A 215 1.77 12.78 -28.45
CA ILE A 215 3.16 12.92 -27.99
C ILE A 215 4.11 12.21 -28.96
N ALA A 216 3.79 10.99 -29.38
CA ALA A 216 4.59 10.22 -30.31
C ALA A 216 4.72 10.91 -31.67
N GLU A 217 3.63 11.51 -32.16
CA GLU A 217 3.54 12.22 -33.44
C GLU A 217 4.33 13.53 -33.42
N GLU A 218 4.13 14.37 -32.40
CA GLU A 218 4.87 15.62 -32.21
C GLU A 218 6.37 15.37 -32.08
N THR A 219 6.74 14.35 -31.28
CA THR A 219 8.15 13.98 -31.09
C THR A 219 8.76 13.51 -32.41
N ALA A 220 8.05 12.71 -33.21
CA ALA A 220 8.55 12.23 -34.50
C ALA A 220 8.72 13.38 -35.52
N ARG A 221 7.80 14.37 -35.52
CA ARG A 221 7.95 15.58 -36.35
C ARG A 221 9.14 16.43 -35.92
N ASN A 222 9.31 16.65 -34.61
CA ASN A 222 10.42 17.44 -34.07
C ASN A 222 11.79 16.80 -34.34
N GLU A 223 11.85 15.47 -34.45
CA GLU A 223 13.04 14.73 -34.89
C GLU A 223 13.29 14.78 -36.41
N GLY A 224 12.46 15.50 -37.18
CA GLY A 224 12.61 15.64 -38.63
C GLY A 224 12.30 14.37 -39.42
N LYS A 225 11.46 13.46 -38.88
CA LYS A 225 11.10 12.23 -39.59
C LYS A 225 10.18 12.53 -40.80
N PRO A 226 10.32 11.81 -41.93
CA PRO A 226 9.49 12.05 -43.12
C PRO A 226 8.00 11.80 -42.87
N GLU A 227 7.11 12.62 -43.44
CA GLU A 227 5.64 12.51 -43.25
C GLU A 227 5.10 11.12 -43.59
N GLY A 228 5.54 10.53 -44.70
CA GLY A 228 5.10 9.19 -45.12
C GLY A 228 5.46 8.06 -44.16
N ALA A 229 6.40 8.28 -43.23
CA ALA A 229 6.80 7.31 -42.21
C ALA A 229 6.17 7.58 -40.83
N LEU A 230 5.53 8.74 -40.61
CA LEU A 230 5.04 9.17 -39.30
C LEU A 230 4.03 8.16 -38.71
N ALA A 231 3.05 7.71 -39.50
CA ALA A 231 2.03 6.78 -39.02
C ALA A 231 2.65 5.50 -38.42
N LYS A 232 3.62 4.92 -39.12
CA LYS A 232 4.33 3.70 -38.68
C LYS A 232 5.20 3.95 -37.45
N ILE A 233 5.83 5.13 -37.35
CA ILE A 233 6.65 5.51 -36.19
C ILE A 233 5.76 5.69 -34.95
N VAL A 234 4.63 6.39 -35.11
CA VAL A 234 3.64 6.60 -34.04
C VAL A 234 3.08 5.26 -33.55
N GLU A 235 2.70 4.36 -34.46
CA GLU A 235 2.25 3.02 -34.11
C GLU A 235 3.33 2.22 -33.36
N GLY A 236 4.59 2.31 -33.80
CA GLY A 236 5.72 1.68 -33.12
C GLY A 236 5.92 2.19 -31.68
N ARG A 237 5.78 3.51 -31.46
CA ARG A 237 5.89 4.14 -30.14
C ARG A 237 4.72 3.79 -29.23
N LEU A 238 3.50 3.80 -29.75
CA LEU A 238 2.31 3.32 -29.02
C LEU A 238 2.45 1.86 -28.61
N ASN A 239 2.97 1.01 -29.48
CA ASN A 239 3.27 -0.38 -29.12
C ASN A 239 4.36 -0.48 -28.04
N GLY A 240 5.32 0.45 -27.99
CA GLY A 240 6.28 0.58 -26.90
C GLY A 240 5.59 0.90 -25.58
N PHE A 241 4.72 1.92 -25.58
CA PHE A 241 3.89 2.28 -24.42
C PHE A 241 3.06 1.10 -23.91
N PHE A 242 2.37 0.37 -24.79
CA PHE A 242 1.60 -0.81 -24.37
C PHE A 242 2.49 -1.89 -23.75
N LYS A 243 3.68 -2.13 -24.28
CA LYS A 243 4.65 -3.08 -23.70
C LYS A 243 5.21 -2.64 -22.35
N GLU A 244 5.05 -1.38 -21.96
CA GLU A 244 5.42 -0.87 -20.64
C GLU A 244 4.22 -0.88 -19.68
N ALA A 245 3.04 -0.46 -20.15
CA ALA A 245 1.86 -0.24 -19.31
C ALA A 245 0.94 -1.47 -19.17
N VAL A 246 0.91 -2.37 -20.15
CA VAL A 246 -0.03 -3.50 -20.23
C VAL A 246 0.67 -4.81 -19.91
N LEU A 247 0.22 -5.50 -18.86
CA LEU A 247 0.82 -6.73 -18.36
C LEU A 247 0.95 -7.80 -19.46
N LEU A 248 -0.13 -8.11 -20.20
CA LEU A 248 -0.11 -9.20 -21.17
C LEU A 248 0.81 -8.94 -22.38
N ASP A 249 1.16 -7.67 -22.60
CA ASP A 249 2.06 -7.22 -23.66
C ASP A 249 3.53 -7.17 -23.22
N GLN A 250 3.77 -7.09 -21.90
CA GLN A 250 5.11 -7.01 -21.34
C GLN A 250 5.94 -8.25 -21.71
N PRO A 251 7.20 -8.08 -22.14
CA PRO A 251 8.16 -9.18 -22.23
C PRO A 251 8.34 -9.83 -20.85
N PHE A 252 8.18 -11.15 -20.78
CA PHE A 252 8.20 -11.87 -19.51
C PHE A 252 9.60 -11.85 -18.87
N ALA A 253 9.66 -11.58 -17.57
CA ALA A 253 10.93 -11.35 -16.88
C ALA A 253 11.89 -12.55 -16.94
N LYS A 254 11.36 -13.79 -16.91
CA LYS A 254 12.19 -15.01 -16.97
C LYS A 254 12.55 -15.44 -18.38
N ASP A 255 11.75 -15.04 -19.37
CA ASP A 255 12.00 -15.30 -20.80
C ASP A 255 11.49 -14.12 -21.64
N PRO A 256 12.32 -13.09 -21.88
CA PRO A 256 11.91 -11.90 -22.62
C PRO A 256 11.55 -12.14 -24.09
N LYS A 257 11.73 -13.36 -24.60
CA LYS A 257 11.28 -13.75 -25.95
C LYS A 257 9.77 -13.97 -26.02
N LYS A 258 9.12 -14.19 -24.88
CA LYS A 258 7.67 -14.37 -24.77
C LYS A 258 7.07 -13.18 -24.03
N SER A 259 5.85 -12.78 -24.37
CA SER A 259 5.07 -11.88 -23.52
C SER A 259 4.44 -12.65 -22.36
N VAL A 260 4.01 -11.94 -21.30
CA VAL A 260 3.24 -12.56 -20.21
C VAL A 260 1.96 -13.22 -20.75
N GLY A 261 1.28 -12.59 -21.71
CA GLY A 261 0.11 -13.18 -22.36
C GLY A 261 0.40 -14.50 -23.07
N GLN A 262 1.56 -14.63 -23.70
CA GLN A 262 1.98 -15.90 -24.32
C GLN A 262 2.26 -16.98 -23.28
N VAL A 263 2.93 -16.63 -22.18
CA VAL A 263 3.19 -17.57 -21.06
C VAL A 263 1.89 -18.09 -20.45
N LEU A 264 0.90 -17.21 -20.30
CA LEU A 264 -0.42 -17.56 -19.77
C LEU A 264 -1.22 -18.45 -20.75
N ALA A 265 -1.15 -18.15 -22.05
CA ALA A 265 -1.79 -18.95 -23.09
C ALA A 265 -1.20 -20.36 -23.23
N GLU A 266 0.11 -20.54 -22.99
CA GLU A 266 0.78 -21.85 -23.04
C GLU A 266 0.24 -22.85 -21.99
N VAL A 267 -0.25 -22.35 -20.86
CA VAL A 267 -0.93 -23.18 -19.84
C VAL A 267 -2.45 -23.24 -20.03
N GLY A 268 -2.97 -22.58 -21.07
CA GLY A 268 -4.41 -22.50 -21.34
C GLY A 268 -5.18 -21.71 -20.27
N GLY A 269 -4.50 -20.82 -19.55
CA GLY A 269 -5.09 -20.05 -18.45
C GLY A 269 -5.46 -18.62 -18.82
N SER A 270 -6.06 -17.94 -17.86
CA SER A 270 -6.42 -16.53 -17.94
C SER A 270 -6.15 -15.80 -16.63
N LEU A 271 -6.02 -14.48 -16.72
CA LEU A 271 -5.74 -13.57 -15.61
C LEU A 271 -6.80 -12.48 -15.67
N SER A 272 -7.56 -12.35 -14.58
CA SER A 272 -8.71 -11.44 -14.51
C SER A 272 -8.36 -10.10 -13.88
N ALA A 273 -7.43 -10.09 -12.92
CA ALA A 273 -7.03 -8.87 -12.22
C ALA A 273 -5.66 -9.04 -11.57
N PHE A 274 -4.98 -7.91 -11.36
CA PHE A 274 -3.90 -7.83 -10.39
C PHE A 274 -4.01 -6.55 -9.58
N VAL A 275 -3.35 -6.55 -8.42
CA VAL A 275 -3.11 -5.36 -7.61
C VAL A 275 -1.64 -5.34 -7.25
N ARG A 276 -1.01 -4.17 -7.32
CA ARG A 276 0.36 -3.96 -6.85
C ARG A 276 0.44 -2.73 -5.97
N PHE A 277 0.93 -2.89 -4.75
CA PHE A 277 1.33 -1.78 -3.89
C PHE A 277 2.85 -1.72 -3.77
N ARG A 278 3.37 -0.49 -3.72
CA ARG A 278 4.74 -0.19 -3.31
C ARG A 278 4.65 0.92 -2.27
N VAL A 279 5.24 0.67 -1.10
CA VAL A 279 5.27 1.63 0.01
C VAL A 279 5.76 2.99 -0.49
N GLY A 280 4.97 4.04 -0.23
CA GLY A 280 5.32 5.42 -0.54
C GLY A 280 5.23 5.81 -2.02
N ALA A 281 4.75 4.92 -2.90
CA ALA A 281 4.51 5.18 -4.32
C ALA A 281 3.08 5.65 -4.61
#